data_AF-A0A8C7I794-F1
#
_entry.id   AF-A0A8C7I794-F1
#
_cell.length_a   1.000
_cell.length_b   1.000
_cell.length_c   1.000
_cell.angle_alpha   90.00
_cell.angle_beta   90.00
_cell.angle_gamma   90.00
#
_symmetry.space_group_name_H-M   'P 1'
#
loop_
_entity.id
_entity.type
_entity.pdbx_description
1 polymer ?
#
loop_
_entity_poly.entity_id
_entity_poly.type
_entity_poly.pdbx_seq_one_letter_code
_entity_poly.pdbx_strand_id
1 'polypeptide(L)'
;PTSAVDLCSSSRVIMGLLAASLISLLLTREQETPPDFFYFSDLERHNAEIAAFHLDRILDFRRVPPVAGRLVNMTREIRDVTRDKKLWRTFFISPANNICFYGECSYYCSTEHALCGKPDQIEGSLAAFLPDLALAKRKTWRNPWRRSYHKRKKAENTFSRSPPLIKIGRLVLQEK
;
A
#
# COMPACT_ATOMS: atom_id res chain seq x y z
N PRO A 1 2.42 3.83 -14.48
CA PRO A 1 3.18 3.01 -13.51
C PRO A 1 2.48 3.10 -12.16
N THR A 2 1.59 2.12 -11.97
CA THR A 2 0.84 1.85 -10.75
C THR A 2 1.84 1.68 -9.62
N SER A 3 1.81 2.60 -8.66
CA SER A 3 2.65 2.56 -7.47
C SER A 3 1.69 2.54 -6.28
N ALA A 4 1.82 1.51 -5.45
CA ALA A 4 1.20 1.32 -4.14
C ALA A 4 -0.28 0.92 -4.01
N VAL A 5 -0.95 0.47 -5.09
CA VAL A 5 -2.34 -0.03 -4.99
C VAL A 5 -2.48 -1.50 -5.43
N ASP A 6 -1.43 -2.09 -6.03
CA ASP A 6 -1.53 -3.40 -6.67
C ASP A 6 -1.27 -4.60 -5.73
N LEU A 7 -0.97 -4.38 -4.44
CA LEU A 7 -1.00 -5.47 -3.45
C LEU A 7 -2.42 -5.84 -3.00
N CYS A 8 -3.44 -5.06 -3.35
CA CYS A 8 -4.78 -5.22 -2.80
C CYS A 8 -5.91 -5.04 -3.83
N SER A 9 -5.66 -5.12 -5.14
CA SER A 9 -6.77 -5.09 -6.13
C SER A 9 -7.61 -6.38 -6.08
N SER A 10 -7.02 -7.50 -5.65
CA SER A 10 -7.71 -8.78 -5.41
C SER A 10 -8.37 -8.89 -4.03
N SER A 11 -8.07 -7.98 -3.10
CA SER A 11 -8.53 -8.04 -1.72
C SER A 11 -9.62 -7.00 -1.48
N ARG A 12 -10.70 -7.05 -2.27
CA ARG A 12 -12.03 -6.82 -1.69
C ARG A 12 -12.35 -8.00 -0.77
N VAL A 13 -11.52 -8.25 0.24
CA VAL A 13 -11.85 -9.20 1.30
C VAL A 13 -12.98 -8.52 2.03
N ILE A 14 -14.20 -9.02 1.80
CA ILE A 14 -15.42 -8.55 2.42
C ILE A 14 -15.26 -8.79 3.91
N MET A 15 -14.69 -7.82 4.61
CA MET A 15 -14.59 -7.82 6.06
C MET A 15 -15.94 -7.36 6.62
N GLY A 16 -16.98 -8.16 6.38
CA GLY A 16 -18.28 -8.17 7.05
C GLY A 16 -19.15 -6.91 7.13
N LEU A 17 -18.63 -5.69 6.96
CA LEU A 17 -19.35 -4.40 7.09
C LEU A 17 -18.44 -3.19 6.79
N LEU A 18 -17.11 -3.34 6.81
CA LEU A 18 -16.16 -2.27 6.50
C LEU A 18 -15.41 -2.62 5.23
N ALA A 19 -15.67 -1.86 4.17
CA ALA A 19 -14.74 -1.79 3.07
C ALA A 19 -13.46 -1.13 3.64
N ALA A 20 -12.40 -1.93 3.84
CA ALA A 20 -11.05 -1.44 4.10
C ALA A 20 -10.01 -2.15 3.23
N SER A 21 -8.95 -1.44 2.85
CA SER A 21 -7.75 -2.02 2.25
C SER A 21 -6.85 -2.56 3.36
N LEU A 22 -6.39 -3.81 3.21
CA LEU A 22 -5.45 -4.43 4.14
C LEU A 22 -4.02 -4.32 3.59
N ILE A 23 -3.12 -3.75 4.39
CA ILE A 23 -1.67 -3.78 4.17
C ILE A 23 -1.06 -4.59 5.31
N SER A 24 -0.43 -5.72 4.98
CA SER A 24 0.12 -6.67 5.94
C SER A 24 1.55 -6.32 6.36
N LEU A 25 1.98 -6.85 7.51
CA LEU A 25 3.34 -6.73 8.01
C LEU A 25 4.34 -7.52 7.14
N LEU A 26 5.13 -6.81 6.32
CA LEU A 26 6.24 -7.40 5.56
C LEU A 26 7.61 -7.30 6.27
N LEU A 27 7.74 -6.41 7.28
CA LEU A 27 9.04 -6.12 7.90
C LEU A 27 8.94 -5.82 9.40
N THR A 28 9.89 -6.33 10.19
CA THR A 28 9.92 -6.04 11.64
C THR A 28 10.12 -4.56 11.93
N ARG A 29 9.75 -4.15 13.15
CA ARG A 29 9.76 -2.74 13.57
C ARG A 29 11.16 -2.14 13.58
N GLU A 30 12.16 -2.94 13.94
CA GLU A 30 13.55 -2.54 14.10
C GLU A 30 14.32 -2.54 12.78
N GLN A 31 13.76 -3.12 11.72
CA GLN A 31 14.47 -3.28 10.47
C GLN A 31 14.37 -2.02 9.60
N GLU A 32 15.53 -1.49 9.25
CA GLU A 32 15.65 -0.37 8.33
C GLU A 32 15.76 -0.84 6.87
N THR A 33 15.42 0.06 5.95
CA THR A 33 15.65 -0.15 4.52
C THR A 33 17.16 -0.15 4.27
N PRO A 34 17.74 -1.20 3.66
CA PRO A 34 19.17 -1.21 3.36
C PRO A 34 19.57 0.00 2.50
N PRO A 35 20.76 0.59 2.69
CA PRO A 35 21.18 1.79 1.96
C PRO A 35 21.31 1.57 0.45
N ASP A 36 21.52 0.33 0.03
CA ASP A 36 21.64 -0.06 -1.38
C ASP A 36 20.29 -0.17 -2.11
N PHE A 37 19.18 -0.11 -1.37
CA PHE A 37 17.85 -0.21 -1.97
C PHE A 37 17.44 1.12 -2.63
N PHE A 38 16.97 1.03 -3.87
CA PHE A 38 16.31 2.15 -4.51
C PHE A 38 14.92 2.36 -3.89
N TYR A 39 14.47 3.61 -3.85
CA TYR A 39 13.16 4.00 -3.31
C TYR A 39 11.94 3.32 -3.98
N PHE A 40 12.09 2.74 -5.18
CA PHE A 40 11.02 1.99 -5.86
C PHE A 40 11.05 0.48 -5.58
N SER A 41 12.05 0.03 -4.83
CA SER A 41 12.20 -1.32 -4.29
C SER A 41 11.98 -1.35 -2.78
N ASP A 42 11.51 -0.24 -2.21
CA ASP A 42 11.18 -0.18 -0.80
C ASP A 42 9.91 -0.98 -0.52
N LEU A 43 9.84 -1.58 0.66
CA LEU A 43 8.71 -2.37 1.11
C LEU A 43 7.64 -1.46 1.71
N GLU A 44 6.39 -1.75 1.38
CA GLU A 44 5.25 -1.10 2.02
C GLU A 44 5.07 -1.64 3.43
N ARG A 45 4.90 -0.73 4.40
CA ARG A 45 4.82 -1.06 5.83
C ARG A 45 3.49 -0.59 6.39
N HIS A 46 2.80 -1.46 7.12
CA HIS A 46 1.56 -1.11 7.81
C HIS A 46 1.77 0.02 8.84
N ASN A 47 2.94 0.04 9.51
CA ASN A 47 3.35 1.09 10.44
C ASN A 47 3.36 2.48 9.80
N ALA A 48 3.82 2.60 8.55
CA ALA A 48 3.89 3.88 7.85
C ALA A 48 2.50 4.43 7.57
N GLU A 49 1.56 3.57 7.18
CA GLU A 49 0.16 3.95 6.93
C GLU A 49 -0.54 4.47 8.20
N ILE A 50 -0.38 3.75 9.30
CA ILE A 50 -0.95 4.16 10.61
C ILE A 50 -0.32 5.48 11.05
N ALA A 51 1.01 5.60 11.00
CA ALA A 51 1.71 6.81 11.38
C ALA A 51 1.35 8.01 10.50
N ALA A 52 1.23 7.82 9.19
CA ALA A 52 0.86 8.87 8.24
C ALA A 52 -0.52 9.45 8.55
N PHE A 53 -1.52 8.60 8.86
CA PHE A 53 -2.84 9.07 9.26
C PHE A 53 -2.77 9.92 10.55
N HIS A 54 -2.07 9.46 11.58
CA HIS A 54 -1.95 10.20 12.83
C HIS A 54 -1.16 11.51 12.66
N LEU A 55 -0.10 11.51 11.85
CA LEU A 55 0.71 12.68 11.56
C LEU A 55 -0.09 13.73 10.76
N ASP A 56 -0.81 13.31 9.72
CA ASP A 56 -1.69 14.18 8.92
C ASP A 56 -2.79 14.83 9.78
N ARG A 57 -3.30 14.08 10.79
CA ARG A 57 -4.26 14.58 11.77
C ARG A 57 -3.63 15.62 12.73
N ILE A 58 -2.42 15.36 13.24
CA ILE A 58 -1.72 16.28 14.16
C ILE A 58 -1.35 17.59 13.46
N LEU A 59 -0.97 17.52 12.18
CA LEU A 59 -0.68 18.69 11.34
C LEU A 59 -1.94 19.38 10.80
N ASP A 60 -3.14 18.94 11.20
CA ASP A 60 -4.46 19.43 10.77
C ASP A 60 -4.72 19.41 9.24
N PHE A 61 -3.99 18.60 8.48
CA PHE A 61 -4.19 18.49 7.04
C PHE A 61 -5.48 17.77 6.67
N ARG A 62 -5.81 16.68 7.38
CA ARG A 62 -7.05 15.90 7.21
C ARG A 62 -7.28 15.41 5.76
N ARG A 63 -6.24 14.93 5.10
CA ARG A 63 -6.24 14.46 3.70
C ARG A 63 -6.14 12.95 3.56
N VAL A 64 -5.63 12.27 4.58
CA VAL A 64 -5.40 10.81 4.57
C VAL A 64 -6.66 10.09 5.10
N PRO A 65 -7.12 9.01 4.46
CA PRO A 65 -8.23 8.23 5.00
C PRO A 65 -7.89 7.65 6.39
N PRO A 66 -8.88 7.42 7.26
CA PRO A 66 -8.64 6.76 8.54
C PRO A 66 -8.00 5.38 8.39
N VAL A 67 -6.92 5.14 9.14
CA VAL A 67 -6.18 3.88 9.16
C VAL A 67 -6.04 3.39 10.60
N ALA A 68 -6.25 2.09 10.82
CA ALA A 68 -6.03 1.44 12.13
C ALA A 68 -5.24 0.14 12.00
N GLY A 69 -4.37 -0.14 12.96
CA GLY A 69 -3.69 -1.44 13.08
C GLY A 69 -4.62 -2.51 13.64
N ARG A 70 -4.52 -3.74 13.13
CA ARG A 70 -5.28 -4.89 13.61
C ARG A 70 -4.49 -6.19 13.46
N LEU A 71 -4.63 -7.07 14.44
CA LEU A 71 -4.25 -8.48 14.31
C LEU A 71 -5.37 -9.24 13.59
N VAL A 72 -5.04 -9.85 12.46
CA VAL A 72 -5.97 -10.57 11.60
C VAL A 72 -5.66 -12.05 11.66
N ASN A 73 -6.68 -12.87 11.93
CA ASN A 73 -6.54 -14.32 11.80
C ASN A 73 -6.58 -14.71 10.31
N MET A 74 -5.45 -15.15 9.76
CA MET A 74 -5.34 -15.43 8.32
C MET A 74 -6.24 -16.59 7.88
N THR A 75 -6.48 -17.55 8.76
CA THR A 75 -7.33 -18.71 8.47
C THR A 75 -8.77 -18.26 8.33
N ARG A 76 -9.34 -17.71 9.40
CA ARG A 76 -10.77 -17.41 9.50
C ARG A 76 -11.17 -16.13 8.78
N GLU A 77 -10.29 -15.14 8.72
CA GLU A 77 -10.64 -13.80 8.20
C GLU A 77 -10.10 -13.54 6.79
N ILE A 78 -9.23 -14.41 6.25
CA ILE A 78 -8.70 -14.26 4.89
C ILE A 78 -8.96 -15.51 4.06
N ARG A 79 -8.37 -16.65 4.44
CA ARG A 79 -8.39 -17.89 3.66
C ARG A 79 -9.79 -18.47 3.52
N ASP A 80 -10.55 -18.55 4.61
CA ASP A 80 -11.85 -19.23 4.62
C ASP A 80 -13.00 -18.33 4.08
N VAL A 81 -12.78 -17.02 3.99
CA VAL A 81 -13.77 -16.04 3.50
C VAL A 81 -13.50 -15.55 2.07
N THR A 82 -12.27 -15.71 1.55
CA THR A 82 -11.96 -15.24 0.20
C THR A 82 -12.66 -16.07 -0.86
N ARG A 83 -13.23 -15.39 -1.86
CA ARG A 83 -13.76 -16.02 -3.08
C ARG A 83 -12.73 -16.01 -4.21
N ASP A 84 -11.61 -15.30 -4.03
CA ASP A 84 -10.56 -15.23 -5.04
C ASP A 84 -9.69 -16.51 -4.99
N LYS A 85 -9.86 -17.34 -6.02
CA LYS A 85 -9.11 -18.59 -6.19
C LYS A 85 -7.61 -18.36 -6.31
N LYS A 86 -7.18 -17.20 -6.82
CA LYS A 86 -5.77 -16.86 -6.99
C LYS A 86 -5.11 -16.71 -5.63
N LEU A 87 -5.68 -15.86 -4.77
CA LEU A 87 -5.22 -15.67 -3.40
C LEU A 87 -5.27 -16.98 -2.60
N TRP A 88 -6.39 -17.70 -2.66
CA TRP A 88 -6.58 -18.95 -1.91
C TRP A 88 -5.52 -20.02 -2.21
N ARG A 89 -5.10 -20.15 -3.47
CA ARG A 89 -4.07 -21.13 -3.89
C ARG A 89 -2.66 -20.81 -3.38
N THR A 90 -2.41 -19.57 -2.94
CA THR A 90 -1.08 -19.17 -2.44
C THR A 90 -0.87 -19.50 -0.97
N PHE A 91 -1.90 -20.02 -0.27
CA PHE A 91 -1.77 -20.46 1.12
C PHE A 91 -1.03 -21.78 1.21
N PHE A 92 -0.05 -21.86 2.12
CA PHE A 92 0.70 -23.08 2.42
C PHE A 92 1.11 -23.13 3.89
N ILE A 93 1.55 -24.31 4.34
CA ILE A 93 2.09 -24.52 5.69
C ILE A 93 3.61 -24.57 5.57
N SER A 94 4.29 -23.71 6.32
CA SER A 94 5.75 -23.67 6.37
C SER A 94 6.33 -24.87 7.14
N PRO A 95 7.63 -25.20 6.97
CA PRO A 95 8.30 -26.25 7.75
C PRO A 95 8.25 -26.03 9.27
N ALA A 96 8.07 -24.78 9.72
CA ALA A 96 7.87 -24.42 11.11
C ALA A 96 6.42 -24.56 11.60
N ASN A 97 5.55 -25.20 10.80
CA ASN A 97 4.12 -25.39 11.07
C ASN A 97 3.31 -24.08 11.23
N ASN A 98 3.78 -22.99 10.61
CA ASN A 98 3.04 -21.73 10.52
C ASN A 98 2.26 -21.65 9.20
N ILE A 99 1.09 -21.02 9.23
CA ILE A 99 0.31 -20.72 8.03
C ILE A 99 0.93 -19.51 7.34
N CYS A 100 1.14 -19.62 6.03
CA CYS A 100 1.73 -18.56 5.21
C CYS A 100 0.96 -18.37 3.90
N PHE A 101 1.04 -17.17 3.32
CA PHE A 101 0.59 -16.88 1.96
C PHE A 101 1.39 -15.74 1.35
N TYR A 102 1.45 -15.66 0.02
CA TYR A 102 2.17 -14.59 -0.69
C TYR A 102 1.30 -13.80 -1.68
N GLY A 103 0.09 -14.26 -2.01
CA GLY A 103 -0.82 -13.55 -2.91
C GLY A 103 -0.34 -13.45 -4.36
N GLU A 104 -1.00 -12.61 -5.16
CA GLU A 104 -0.66 -12.37 -6.56
C GLU A 104 -0.46 -10.87 -6.80
N CYS A 105 0.81 -10.45 -6.89
CA CYS A 105 1.19 -9.07 -7.19
C CYS A 105 2.52 -9.03 -7.95
N SER A 106 2.90 -7.85 -8.43
CA SER A 106 4.07 -7.66 -9.30
C SER A 106 5.41 -7.59 -8.54
N TYR A 107 5.40 -7.18 -7.28
CA TYR A 107 6.60 -6.99 -6.46
C TYR A 107 6.45 -7.76 -5.15
N TYR A 108 7.44 -8.59 -4.81
CA TYR A 108 7.49 -9.32 -3.53
C TYR A 108 6.33 -10.29 -3.27
N CYS A 109 5.69 -10.82 -4.31
CA CYS A 109 4.67 -11.89 -4.21
C CYS A 109 5.20 -13.24 -4.71
N SER A 110 6.16 -13.80 -3.97
CA SER A 110 6.75 -15.13 -4.20
C SER A 110 6.85 -15.89 -2.88
N THR A 111 7.14 -17.19 -2.94
CA THR A 111 7.27 -18.04 -1.74
C THR A 111 8.40 -17.59 -0.81
N GLU A 112 9.44 -16.94 -1.34
CA GLU A 112 10.56 -16.40 -0.55
C GLU A 112 10.18 -15.15 0.26
N HIS A 113 9.10 -14.47 -0.12
CA HIS A 113 8.57 -13.26 0.50
C HIS A 113 7.17 -13.51 1.12
N ALA A 114 6.87 -14.76 1.44
CA ALA A 114 5.58 -15.13 2.02
C ALA A 114 5.37 -14.49 3.40
N LEU A 115 4.15 -14.01 3.61
CA LEU A 115 3.66 -13.53 4.89
C LEU A 115 3.28 -14.74 5.73
N CYS A 116 3.94 -14.91 6.87
CA CYS A 116 3.71 -16.03 7.79
C CYS A 116 3.23 -15.53 9.15
N GLY A 117 2.22 -16.19 9.69
CA GLY A 117 1.75 -15.95 11.05
C GLY A 117 2.54 -16.73 12.10
N LYS A 118 2.18 -16.50 13.37
CA LYS A 118 2.70 -17.26 14.51
C LYS A 118 1.56 -17.62 15.48
N PRO A 119 0.85 -18.76 15.30
CA PRO A 119 0.91 -19.68 14.16
C PRO A 119 0.06 -19.24 12.95
N ASP A 120 -1.04 -18.51 13.16
CA ASP A 120 -2.02 -18.17 12.12
C ASP A 120 -2.53 -16.71 12.17
N GLN A 121 -1.93 -15.88 13.01
CA GLN A 121 -2.23 -14.44 13.11
C GLN A 121 -1.13 -13.59 12.49
N ILE A 122 -1.53 -12.51 11.81
CA ILE A 122 -0.62 -11.48 11.29
C ILE A 122 -1.09 -10.09 11.70
N GLU A 123 -0.14 -9.19 11.86
CA GLU A 123 -0.42 -7.76 12.06
C GLU A 123 -0.54 -7.07 10.69
N GLY A 124 -1.47 -6.14 10.58
CA GLY A 124 -1.62 -5.30 9.40
C GLY A 124 -2.35 -4.01 9.71
N SER A 125 -2.39 -3.11 8.74
CA SER A 125 -3.19 -1.88 8.79
C SER A 125 -4.40 -2.01 7.90
N LEU A 126 -5.53 -1.52 8.41
CA LEU A 126 -6.80 -1.43 7.71
C LEU A 126 -7.08 0.05 7.42
N ALA A 127 -7.01 0.41 6.15
CA ALA A 127 -7.33 1.75 5.68
C ALA A 127 -8.78 1.80 5.17
N ALA A 128 -9.58 2.75 5.64
CA ALA A 128 -10.95 2.93 5.18
C ALA A 128 -11.01 3.19 3.66
N PHE A 129 -11.91 2.50 2.94
CA PHE A 129 -12.08 2.76 1.52
C PHE A 129 -12.67 4.15 1.28
N LEU A 130 -12.12 4.82 0.28
CA LEU A 130 -12.76 5.99 -0.33
C LEU A 130 -14.02 5.55 -1.09
N PRO A 131 -15.00 6.46 -1.29
CA PRO A 131 -16.19 6.17 -2.08
C PRO A 131 -15.84 5.62 -3.46
N ASP A 132 -16.75 4.79 -3.99
CA ASP A 132 -16.56 4.16 -5.29
C ASP A 132 -16.39 5.22 -6.39
N LEU A 133 -15.55 4.91 -7.39
CA LEU A 133 -15.26 5.79 -8.52
C LEU A 133 -16.50 6.10 -9.38
N ALA A 134 -17.50 5.21 -9.33
CA ALA A 134 -18.81 5.43 -9.97
C ALA A 134 -19.60 6.58 -9.31
N LEU A 135 -19.46 6.74 -7.99
CA LEU A 135 -20.14 7.79 -7.21
C LEU A 135 -19.30 9.07 -7.13
N ALA A 136 -17.99 8.93 -6.91
CA ALA A 136 -17.07 10.04 -6.75
C ALA A 136 -15.85 9.87 -7.67
N LYS A 137 -15.88 10.54 -8.82
CA LYS A 137 -14.76 10.52 -9.77
C LYS A 137 -13.53 11.20 -9.16
N ARG A 138 -12.40 10.50 -9.19
CA ARG A 138 -11.11 11.01 -8.70
C ARG A 138 -10.20 11.35 -9.87
N LYS A 139 -9.49 12.47 -9.75
CA LYS A 139 -8.50 12.91 -10.75
C LYS A 139 -7.10 12.58 -10.27
N THR A 140 -6.35 11.86 -11.10
CA THR A 140 -4.95 11.51 -10.82
C THR A 140 -4.03 12.50 -11.51
N TRP A 141 -3.23 13.21 -10.72
CA TRP A 141 -2.28 14.19 -11.22
C TRP A 141 -0.85 13.66 -11.14
N ARG A 142 -0.04 13.92 -12.17
CA ARG A 142 1.38 13.60 -12.13
C ARG A 142 2.12 14.70 -11.36
N ASN A 143 2.66 14.36 -10.19
CA ASN A 143 3.49 15.29 -9.41
C ASN A 143 4.65 15.83 -10.29
N PRO A 144 4.81 17.16 -10.42
CA PRO A 144 5.94 17.74 -11.13
C PRO A 144 7.29 17.24 -10.61
N TRP A 145 7.43 17.07 -9.28
CA TRP A 145 8.65 16.57 -8.62
C TRP A 145 8.78 15.05 -8.56
N ARG A 146 8.02 14.32 -9.39
CA ARG A 146 8.14 12.87 -9.50
C ARG A 146 9.58 12.46 -9.86
N ARG A 147 10.14 11.55 -9.07
CA ARG A 147 11.48 10.98 -9.31
C ARG A 147 11.52 10.08 -10.55
N SER A 148 12.71 9.81 -11.07
CA SER A 148 12.94 8.90 -12.19
C SER A 148 13.05 7.45 -11.70
N TYR A 149 12.05 6.62 -12.02
CA TYR A 149 11.97 5.21 -11.61
C TYR A 149 12.90 4.32 -12.45
N HIS A 150 14.17 4.72 -12.56
CA HIS A 150 15.17 4.06 -13.39
C HIS A 150 16.56 4.25 -12.77
N LYS A 151 17.31 3.16 -12.60
CA LYS A 151 18.58 3.14 -11.83
C LYS A 151 19.63 4.13 -12.33
N ARG A 152 19.70 4.34 -13.65
CA ARG A 152 20.73 5.18 -14.30
C ARG A 152 20.24 6.54 -14.76
N LYS A 153 18.93 6.75 -14.86
CA LYS A 153 18.36 7.98 -15.45
C LYS A 153 17.98 8.90 -14.31
N LYS A 154 18.51 10.12 -14.30
CA LYS A 154 18.12 11.16 -13.33
C LYS A 154 16.82 11.85 -13.76
N ALA A 155 16.11 12.43 -12.81
CA ALA A 155 14.90 13.18 -13.08
C ALA A 155 15.25 14.57 -13.64
N GLU A 156 14.39 15.11 -14.49
CA GLU A 156 14.58 16.44 -15.09
C GLU A 156 14.77 17.54 -14.02
N ASN A 157 13.96 17.51 -12.96
CA ASN A 157 14.03 18.47 -11.85
C ASN A 157 15.30 18.36 -10.99
N THR A 158 16.13 17.34 -11.22
CA THR A 158 17.45 17.22 -10.54
C THR A 158 18.58 17.80 -11.37
N PHE A 159 18.32 18.14 -12.64
CA PHE A 159 19.31 18.74 -13.54
C PHE A 159 19.29 20.28 -13.52
N SER A 160 18.19 20.91 -13.08
CA SER A 160 18.04 22.36 -13.16
C SER A 160 18.47 23.05 -11.85
N ARG A 161 19.53 23.88 -11.93
CA ARG A 161 19.89 24.87 -10.89
C ARG A 161 18.85 25.99 -10.75
N SER A 162 17.84 26.00 -11.60
CA SER A 162 16.67 26.87 -11.58
C SER A 162 15.41 26.02 -11.34
N PRO A 163 14.50 26.42 -10.44
CA PRO A 163 13.25 25.70 -10.27
C PRO A 163 12.47 25.72 -11.60
N PRO A 164 11.96 24.57 -12.08
CA PRO A 164 11.13 24.55 -13.27
C PRO A 164 9.89 25.42 -13.03
N LEU A 165 9.53 26.25 -14.01
CA LEU A 165 8.30 27.04 -13.98
C LEU A 165 7.12 26.11 -13.72
N ILE A 166 6.49 26.27 -12.56
CA ILE A 166 5.29 25.53 -12.20
C ILE A 166 4.20 26.00 -13.17
N LYS A 167 3.91 25.21 -14.21
CA LYS A 167 2.63 25.31 -14.89
C LYS A 167 1.58 24.76 -13.93
N ILE A 168 1.13 25.61 -12.99
CA ILE A 168 -0.13 25.42 -12.29
C ILE A 168 -1.15 25.39 -13.42
N GLY A 169 -1.71 24.21 -13.68
CA GLY A 169 -2.81 24.07 -14.62
C GLY A 169 -3.85 25.13 -14.26
N ARG A 170 -4.18 25.97 -15.24
CA ARG A 170 -5.21 27.01 -15.21
C ARG A 170 -6.27 26.64 -14.16
N LEU A 171 -6.22 27.27 -13.00
CA LEU A 171 -7.34 27.36 -12.09
C LEU A 171 -8.39 28.16 -12.88
N VAL A 172 -9.23 27.44 -13.62
CA VAL A 172 -10.54 28.00 -13.97
C VAL A 172 -11.32 27.95 -12.67
N LEU A 173 -11.17 29.01 -11.87
CA LEU A 173 -12.23 29.46 -11.00
C LEU A 173 -13.41 29.74 -11.93
N GLN A 174 -14.33 28.79 -12.08
CA GLN A 174 -15.69 29.16 -12.44
C GLN A 174 -16.33 29.72 -11.17
N GLU A 175 -16.14 31.02 -10.95
CA GLU A 175 -17.14 31.81 -10.27
C GLU A 175 -18.26 32.12 -11.26
N LYS A 176 -19.47 31.67 -10.91
CA LYS A 176 -20.79 31.94 -11.50
C LYS A 176 -21.10 31.40 -12.90
#